data_AF-A0A7W3M0I3-F1
#
_entry.id   AF-A0A7W3M0I3-F1
#
_cell.length_a   1.000
_cell.length_b   1.000
_cell.length_c   1.000
_cell.angle_alpha   90.00
_cell.angle_beta   90.00
_cell.angle_gamma   90.00
#
_symmetry.space_group_name_H-M   'P 1'
#
loop_
_entity.id
_entity.type
_entity.pdbx_description
1 polymer ?
#
loop_
_entity_poly.entity_id
_entity_poly.type
_entity_poly.pdbx_seq_one_letter_code
_entity_poly.pdbx_strand_id
1 'polypeptide(L)'
;MEVAPRTDDLNLDSITDREQLTQALQKLYQRAGRPSYRMMETRARQQGLALSKSKAPQVLRTGTPLRKETLVAFVRVCGVPPDQVEPWARAWERADDAVGGSVADRAASEEQARQQALRLLEIATEKAEEIVQQGHDRAAQLRVRGLQEAEEIREAAHQQAQGQLEQAHQEAQAVLERARPAVEEWKAQALAELNARAEEILQDAVKRGRLILVDAERRANKAAQDILDRAHHAAEHRRMAVPLDADPLAPPGETVDMGGYHMDAAARVLAIAQNTADTAIAAARREAELTVSQARTEALRILEEARLTRDSTTPIVLALPPQADDEAPGTAPADADPPREGAFNRLREVSNQPPLPLGGTQAATSQSQ
;
A
#
# COMPACT_ATOMS: atom_id res chain seq x y z
N MET A 1 11.67 -12.07 -112.23
CA MET A 1 12.69 -11.13 -111.72
C MET A 1 11.96 -10.15 -110.83
N GLU A 2 12.06 -10.32 -109.51
CA GLU A 2 11.46 -9.40 -108.53
C GLU A 2 12.28 -8.09 -108.59
N VAL A 3 11.63 -6.96 -108.86
CA VAL A 3 12.31 -5.66 -108.99
C VAL A 3 12.90 -5.30 -107.64
N ALA A 4 14.21 -5.06 -107.57
CA ALA A 4 14.88 -4.69 -106.32
C ALA A 4 14.23 -3.42 -105.73
N PRO A 5 13.91 -3.37 -104.43
CA PRO A 5 13.33 -2.19 -103.82
C PRO A 5 14.33 -1.04 -103.89
N ARG A 6 13.92 0.08 -104.50
CA ARG A 6 14.73 1.30 -104.54
C ARG A 6 14.92 1.86 -103.12
N THR A 7 16.17 2.08 -102.71
CA THR A 7 16.52 2.67 -101.42
C THR A 7 17.10 4.08 -101.51
N ASP A 8 17.22 4.64 -102.72
CA ASP A 8 17.90 5.92 -102.98
C ASP A 8 17.25 7.14 -102.30
N ASP A 9 15.98 7.02 -101.90
CA ASP A 9 15.21 8.04 -101.19
C ASP A 9 15.27 7.91 -99.65
N LEU A 10 15.89 6.85 -99.12
CA LEU A 10 16.21 6.74 -97.70
C LEU A 10 17.53 7.46 -97.45
N ASN A 11 17.48 8.63 -96.80
CA ASN A 11 18.68 9.36 -96.41
C ASN A 11 19.40 8.65 -95.25
N LEU A 12 20.18 7.62 -95.57
CA LEU A 12 20.90 6.80 -94.58
C LEU A 12 22.02 7.59 -93.89
N ASP A 13 22.54 8.63 -94.53
CA ASP A 13 23.60 9.47 -93.98
C ASP A 13 23.13 10.36 -92.83
N SER A 14 21.84 10.74 -92.81
CA SER A 14 21.26 11.48 -91.69
C SER A 14 20.89 10.64 -90.46
N ILE A 15 20.97 9.31 -90.55
CA ILE A 15 20.60 8.42 -89.45
C ILE A 15 21.71 8.45 -88.38
N THR A 16 21.38 9.01 -87.22
CA THR A 16 22.29 9.11 -86.06
C THR A 16 21.82 8.34 -84.84
N ASP A 17 20.55 7.92 -84.78
CA ASP A 17 19.99 7.18 -83.65
C ASP A 17 19.36 5.83 -84.07
N ARG A 18 19.12 4.98 -83.07
CA ARG A 18 18.59 3.62 -83.28
C ARG A 18 17.13 3.61 -83.70
N GLU A 19 16.36 4.63 -83.34
CA GLU A 19 14.95 4.73 -83.68
C GLU A 19 14.76 5.07 -85.16
N GLN A 20 15.50 6.07 -85.66
CA GLN A 20 15.60 6.44 -87.07
C GLN A 20 16.05 5.26 -87.93
N LEU A 21 17.05 4.48 -87.47
CA LEU A 21 17.48 3.26 -88.16
C LEU A 21 16.36 2.22 -88.24
N THR A 22 15.63 2.01 -87.15
CA THR A 22 14.51 1.06 -87.10
C THR A 22 13.38 1.51 -88.04
N GLN A 23 13.05 2.81 -88.06
CA GLN A 23 12.07 3.38 -88.98
C GLN A 23 12.49 3.19 -90.45
N ALA A 24 13.77 3.38 -90.76
CA ALA A 24 14.31 3.12 -92.09
C ALA A 24 14.19 1.63 -92.48
N LEU A 25 14.52 0.71 -91.57
CA LEU A 25 14.37 -0.74 -91.77
C LEU A 25 12.91 -1.17 -91.96
N GLN A 26 11.98 -0.55 -91.24
CA GLN A 26 10.54 -0.78 -91.41
C GLN A 26 10.06 -0.30 -92.79
N LYS A 27 10.50 0.88 -93.25
CA LYS A 27 10.22 1.38 -94.60
C LYS A 27 10.77 0.44 -95.66
N LEU A 28 12.00 -0.05 -95.49
CA LEU A 28 12.61 -1.04 -96.38
C LEU A 28 11.78 -2.33 -96.43
N TYR A 29 11.40 -2.88 -95.27
CA TYR A 29 10.58 -4.09 -95.17
C TYR A 29 9.21 -3.95 -95.86
N GLN A 30 8.59 -2.77 -95.75
CA GLN A 30 7.34 -2.46 -96.44
C GLN A 30 7.51 -2.42 -97.97
N ARG A 31 8.59 -1.80 -98.46
CA ARG A 31 8.89 -1.73 -99.91
C ARG A 31 9.27 -3.06 -100.52
N ALA A 32 9.89 -3.94 -99.74
CA ALA A 32 10.18 -5.31 -100.15
C ALA A 32 8.93 -6.21 -100.26
N GLY A 33 7.72 -5.65 -100.12
CA GLY A 33 6.46 -6.40 -100.22
C GLY A 33 6.11 -7.16 -98.93
N ARG A 34 6.69 -6.79 -97.79
CA ARG A 34 6.46 -7.43 -96.48
C ARG A 34 6.63 -8.95 -96.54
N PRO A 35 7.80 -9.45 -96.97
CA PRO A 35 8.03 -10.88 -97.10
C PRO A 35 7.85 -11.57 -95.74
N SER A 36 7.16 -12.71 -95.71
CA SER A 36 6.97 -13.43 -94.45
C SER A 36 8.31 -13.81 -93.81
N TYR A 37 8.40 -13.83 -92.48
CA TYR A 37 9.65 -14.16 -91.78
C TYR A 37 10.22 -15.53 -92.15
N ARG A 38 9.37 -16.49 -92.54
CA ARG A 38 9.80 -17.81 -93.04
C ARG A 38 10.43 -17.72 -94.43
N MET A 39 9.89 -16.86 -95.29
CA MET A 39 10.49 -16.55 -96.59
C MET A 39 11.85 -15.89 -96.40
N MET A 40 11.93 -14.92 -95.49
CA MET A 40 13.17 -14.22 -95.18
C MET A 40 14.27 -15.17 -94.70
N GLU A 41 13.96 -16.05 -93.75
CA GLU A 41 14.91 -17.08 -93.27
C GLU A 41 15.37 -18.00 -94.41
N THR A 42 14.46 -18.41 -95.29
CA THR A 42 14.79 -19.26 -96.45
C THR A 42 15.75 -18.56 -97.41
N ARG A 43 15.47 -17.29 -97.74
CA ARG A 43 16.35 -16.44 -98.57
C ARG A 43 17.71 -16.24 -97.92
N ALA A 44 17.76 -16.04 -96.60
CA ALA A 44 19.02 -15.89 -95.87
C ALA A 44 19.88 -17.16 -95.98
N ARG A 45 19.30 -18.34 -95.77
CA ARG A 45 20.01 -19.62 -95.90
C ARG A 45 20.54 -19.84 -97.31
N GLN A 46 19.75 -19.52 -98.35
CA GLN A 46 20.18 -19.63 -99.74
C GLN A 46 21.38 -18.72 -100.06
N GLN A 47 21.51 -17.60 -99.36
CA GLN A 47 22.63 -16.66 -99.50
C GLN A 47 23.77 -16.91 -98.50
N GLY A 48 23.70 -17.98 -97.69
CA GLY A 48 24.69 -18.27 -96.65
C GLY A 48 24.68 -17.28 -95.46
N LEU A 49 23.58 -16.58 -95.25
CA LEU A 49 23.41 -15.57 -94.20
C LEU A 49 22.69 -16.15 -92.98
N ALA A 50 23.13 -15.76 -91.78
CA ALA A 50 22.58 -16.22 -90.51
C ALA A 50 21.41 -15.34 -90.02
N LEU A 51 20.24 -15.43 -90.68
CA LEU A 51 19.01 -14.76 -90.23
C LEU A 51 17.93 -15.81 -89.90
N SER A 52 17.61 -15.96 -88.62
CA SER A 52 16.53 -16.85 -88.17
C SER A 52 15.17 -16.15 -88.24
N LYS A 53 14.10 -16.95 -88.31
CA LYS A 53 12.71 -16.46 -88.23
C LYS A 53 12.43 -15.61 -86.98
N SER A 54 13.11 -15.87 -85.86
CA SER A 54 12.98 -15.11 -84.61
C SER A 54 13.72 -13.78 -84.62
N LYS A 55 14.84 -13.66 -85.36
CA LYS A 55 15.65 -12.45 -85.44
C LYS A 55 15.09 -11.42 -86.42
N ALA A 56 14.44 -11.85 -87.49
CA ALA A 56 13.81 -10.95 -88.47
C ALA A 56 12.78 -9.97 -87.86
N PRO A 57 11.80 -10.39 -87.03
CA PRO A 57 10.91 -9.45 -86.36
C PRO A 57 11.64 -8.61 -85.30
N GLN A 58 12.72 -9.12 -84.70
CA GLN A 58 13.51 -8.42 -83.68
C GLN A 58 14.25 -7.21 -84.27
N VAL A 59 14.73 -7.31 -85.52
CA VAL A 59 15.36 -6.20 -86.27
C VAL A 59 14.42 -5.01 -86.45
N LEU A 60 13.11 -5.26 -86.52
CA LEU A 60 12.08 -4.25 -86.75
C LEU A 60 11.50 -3.64 -85.47
N ARG A 61 11.87 -4.16 -84.30
CA ARG A 61 11.43 -3.63 -83.00
C ARG A 61 12.41 -2.57 -82.50
N THR A 62 11.87 -1.45 -82.07
CA THR A 62 12.65 -0.39 -81.42
C THR A 62 13.21 -0.90 -80.08
N GLY A 63 14.39 -0.43 -79.69
CA GLY A 63 15.00 -0.71 -78.37
C GLY A 63 15.77 -2.02 -78.20
N THR A 64 15.80 -2.90 -79.22
CA THR A 64 16.56 -4.16 -79.11
C THR A 64 18.00 -4.00 -79.63
N PRO A 65 19.03 -4.48 -78.89
CA PRO A 65 20.40 -4.49 -79.41
C PRO A 65 20.46 -5.42 -80.62
N LEU A 66 20.79 -4.85 -81.78
CA LEU A 66 20.87 -5.51 -83.06
C LEU A 66 22.34 -5.60 -83.45
N ARG A 67 22.82 -6.82 -83.73
CA ARG A 67 24.19 -7.01 -84.22
C ARG A 67 24.29 -6.57 -85.69
N LYS A 68 25.44 -5.98 -86.06
CA LYS A 68 25.72 -5.50 -87.42
C LYS A 68 25.45 -6.57 -88.48
N GLU A 69 25.88 -7.81 -88.24
CA GLU A 69 25.71 -8.92 -89.19
C GLU A 69 24.24 -9.27 -89.40
N THR A 70 23.41 -9.15 -88.35
CA THR A 70 21.97 -9.44 -88.44
C THR A 70 21.24 -8.35 -89.22
N LEU A 71 21.64 -7.08 -89.08
CA LEU A 71 21.13 -5.98 -89.90
C LEU A 71 21.49 -6.16 -91.38
N VAL A 72 22.77 -6.42 -91.66
CA VAL A 72 23.28 -6.65 -93.02
C VAL A 72 22.55 -7.83 -93.66
N ALA A 73 22.35 -8.93 -92.92
CA ALA A 73 21.59 -10.08 -93.41
C ALA A 73 20.12 -9.74 -93.70
N PHE A 74 19.47 -8.97 -92.82
CA PHE A 74 18.09 -8.53 -93.02
C PHE A 74 17.93 -7.66 -94.27
N VAL A 75 18.82 -6.68 -94.47
CA VAL A 75 18.82 -5.76 -95.62
C VAL A 75 19.02 -6.53 -96.94
N ARG A 76 19.97 -7.47 -96.99
CA ARG A 76 20.20 -8.34 -98.15
C ARG A 76 19.00 -9.23 -98.50
N VAL A 77 18.35 -9.81 -97.50
CA VAL A 77 17.17 -10.66 -97.67
C VAL A 77 15.94 -9.87 -98.15
N CYS A 78 15.86 -8.58 -97.83
CA CYS A 78 14.87 -7.66 -98.37
C CYS A 78 15.15 -7.27 -99.83
N GLY A 79 16.24 -7.75 -100.45
CA GLY A 79 16.53 -7.57 -101.87
C GLY A 79 17.38 -6.34 -102.19
N VAL A 80 18.01 -5.71 -101.19
CA VAL A 80 18.94 -4.61 -101.42
C VAL A 80 20.22 -5.16 -102.05
N PRO A 81 20.70 -4.57 -103.16
CA PRO A 81 21.88 -5.06 -103.87
C PRO A 81 23.16 -4.81 -103.04
N PRO A 82 24.20 -5.65 -103.21
CA PRO A 82 25.36 -5.68 -102.31
C PRO A 82 26.15 -4.36 -102.23
N ASP A 83 26.15 -3.57 -103.31
CA ASP A 83 26.73 -2.23 -103.40
C ASP A 83 26.01 -1.20 -102.52
N GLN A 84 24.72 -1.40 -102.25
CA GLN A 84 23.90 -0.51 -101.42
C GLN A 84 23.81 -0.95 -99.95
N VAL A 85 24.40 -2.08 -99.57
CA VAL A 85 24.37 -2.58 -98.18
C VAL A 85 25.31 -1.79 -97.25
N GLU A 86 26.41 -1.25 -97.78
CA GLU A 86 27.42 -0.55 -97.00
C GLU A 86 26.91 0.74 -96.32
N PRO A 87 26.12 1.61 -96.99
CA PRO A 87 25.44 2.73 -96.32
C PRO A 87 24.60 2.33 -95.11
N TRP A 88 23.92 1.18 -95.14
CA TRP A 88 23.15 0.65 -94.00
C TRP A 88 24.04 0.21 -92.85
N ALA A 89 25.18 -0.40 -93.16
CA ALA A 89 26.17 -0.80 -92.16
C ALA A 89 26.76 0.44 -91.45
N ARG A 90 27.07 1.51 -92.18
CA ARG A 90 27.56 2.77 -91.62
C ARG A 90 26.50 3.50 -90.78
N ALA A 91 25.24 3.48 -91.21
CA ALA A 91 24.14 4.02 -90.42
C ALA A 91 23.94 3.25 -89.10
N TRP A 92 24.15 1.94 -89.12
CA TRP A 92 24.15 1.12 -87.90
C TRP A 92 25.28 1.49 -86.95
N GLU A 93 26.51 1.66 -87.46
CA GLU A 93 27.67 2.06 -86.64
C GLU A 93 27.44 3.39 -85.94
N ARG A 94 26.99 4.42 -86.68
CA ARG A 94 26.65 5.73 -86.08
C ARG A 94 25.59 5.62 -84.99
N ALA A 95 24.53 4.86 -85.25
CA ALA A 95 23.45 4.66 -84.29
C ALA A 95 23.89 3.84 -83.07
N ASP A 96 24.85 2.94 -83.21
CA ASP A 96 25.42 2.14 -82.12
C ASP A 96 26.41 2.98 -81.30
N ASP A 97 27.26 3.77 -81.95
CA ASP A 97 28.19 4.72 -81.33
C ASP A 97 27.45 5.79 -80.52
N ALA A 98 26.30 6.28 -81.00
CA ALA A 98 25.43 7.19 -80.25
C ALA A 98 24.88 6.56 -78.97
N VAL A 99 24.65 5.24 -78.97
CA VAL A 99 24.23 4.48 -77.77
C VAL A 99 25.43 4.19 -76.85
N GLY A 100 26.63 4.02 -77.43
CA GLY A 100 27.89 3.82 -76.71
C GLY A 100 28.41 5.07 -76.00
N GLY A 101 28.28 6.25 -76.61
CA GLY A 101 28.59 7.55 -75.99
C GLY A 101 27.77 7.82 -74.71
N SER A 102 26.58 7.24 -74.61
CA SER A 102 25.72 7.31 -73.43
C SER A 102 26.22 6.46 -72.24
N VAL A 103 27.16 5.52 -72.41
CA VAL A 103 27.65 4.70 -71.28
C VAL A 103 28.43 5.56 -70.28
N ALA A 104 29.22 6.53 -70.75
CA ALA A 104 29.91 7.48 -69.89
C ALA A 104 28.92 8.40 -69.15
N ASP A 105 27.91 8.92 -69.84
CA ASP A 105 26.86 9.75 -69.23
C ASP A 105 25.99 8.97 -68.24
N ARG A 106 25.71 7.68 -68.53
CA ARG A 106 25.01 6.78 -67.60
C ARG A 106 25.84 6.49 -66.36
N ALA A 107 27.15 6.25 -66.51
CA ALA A 107 28.04 6.04 -65.37
C ALA A 107 28.14 7.30 -64.49
N ALA A 108 28.23 8.48 -65.10
CA ALA A 108 28.21 9.76 -64.38
C ALA A 108 26.86 9.99 -63.68
N SER A 109 25.74 9.71 -64.35
CA SER A 109 24.40 9.81 -63.76
C SER A 109 24.17 8.80 -62.63
N GLU A 110 24.67 7.57 -62.76
CA GLU A 110 24.58 6.55 -61.73
C GLU A 110 25.42 6.93 -60.50
N GLU A 111 26.63 7.44 -60.71
CA GLU A 111 27.48 7.94 -59.63
C GLU A 111 26.84 9.14 -58.92
N GLN A 112 26.24 10.07 -59.67
CA GLN A 112 25.49 11.18 -59.10
C GLN A 112 24.26 10.70 -58.29
N ALA A 113 23.54 9.69 -58.77
CA ALA A 113 22.42 9.08 -58.05
C ALA A 113 22.88 8.38 -56.77
N ARG A 114 24.03 7.70 -56.79
CA ARG A 114 24.64 7.09 -55.60
C ARG A 114 25.05 8.15 -54.58
N GLN A 115 25.68 9.23 -55.02
CA GLN A 115 26.04 10.35 -54.14
C GLN A 115 24.80 11.02 -53.54
N GLN A 116 23.74 11.19 -54.32
CA GLN A 116 22.48 11.72 -53.82
C GLN A 116 21.83 10.77 -52.80
N ALA A 117 21.85 9.46 -53.04
CA ALA A 117 21.34 8.46 -52.11
C ALA A 117 22.12 8.45 -50.80
N LEU A 118 23.46 8.56 -50.83
CA LEU A 118 24.29 8.66 -49.63
C LEU A 118 23.98 9.92 -48.81
N ARG A 119 23.80 11.07 -49.46
CA ARG A 119 23.39 12.31 -48.75
C ARG A 119 22.03 12.18 -48.09
N LEU A 120 21.07 11.53 -48.76
CA LEU A 120 19.75 11.29 -48.17
C LEU A 120 19.81 10.32 -46.98
N LEU A 121 20.69 9.32 -47.03
CA LEU A 121 20.92 8.43 -45.90
C LEU A 121 21.53 9.16 -44.71
N GLU A 122 22.52 10.03 -44.93
CA GLU A 122 23.13 10.86 -43.88
C GLU A 122 22.09 11.75 -43.19
N ILE A 123 21.28 12.48 -43.97
CA ILE A 123 20.18 13.31 -43.44
C ILE A 123 19.15 12.45 -42.69
N ALA A 124 18.85 11.25 -43.20
CA ALA A 124 17.90 10.35 -42.55
C ALA A 124 18.44 9.80 -41.22
N THR A 125 19.75 9.51 -41.13
CA THR A 125 20.38 9.05 -39.89
C THR A 125 20.44 10.16 -38.84
N GLU A 126 20.83 11.38 -39.22
CA GLU A 126 20.83 12.53 -38.31
C GLU A 126 19.43 12.81 -37.76
N LYS A 127 18.41 12.77 -38.63
CA LYS A 127 17.03 12.99 -38.20
C LYS A 127 16.48 11.86 -37.33
N ALA A 128 16.92 10.63 -37.55
CA ALA A 128 16.57 9.50 -36.70
C ALA A 128 17.18 9.65 -35.30
N GLU A 129 18.45 10.07 -35.21
CA GLU A 129 19.11 10.37 -33.93
C GLU A 129 18.41 11.50 -33.18
N GLU A 130 18.03 12.58 -33.89
CA GLU A 130 17.26 13.69 -33.30
C GLU A 130 15.93 13.22 -32.71
N ILE A 131 15.17 12.38 -33.42
CA ILE A 131 13.89 11.84 -32.92
C ILE A 131 14.10 10.95 -31.69
N VAL A 132 15.16 10.13 -31.69
CA VAL A 132 15.51 9.26 -30.55
C VAL A 132 15.87 10.12 -29.33
N GLN A 133 16.69 11.16 -29.52
CA GLN A 133 17.07 12.07 -28.44
C GLN A 133 15.84 12.81 -27.88
N GLN A 134 14.98 13.36 -28.74
CA GLN A 134 13.73 13.99 -28.33
C GLN A 134 12.82 13.02 -27.55
N GLY A 135 12.78 11.74 -27.95
CA GLY A 135 12.08 10.68 -27.23
C GLY A 135 12.64 10.44 -25.83
N HIS A 136 13.97 10.38 -25.70
CA HIS A 136 14.65 10.25 -24.41
C HIS A 136 14.39 11.45 -23.50
N ASP A 137 14.49 12.67 -24.02
CA ASP A 137 14.25 13.90 -23.25
C ASP A 137 12.79 13.97 -22.77
N ARG A 138 11.83 13.63 -23.63
CA ARG A 138 10.41 13.57 -23.25
C ARG A 138 10.15 12.50 -22.19
N ALA A 139 10.78 11.33 -22.30
CA ALA A 139 10.66 10.28 -21.30
C ALA A 139 11.27 10.69 -19.95
N ALA A 140 12.41 11.41 -19.97
CA ALA A 140 13.03 11.95 -18.76
C ALA A 140 12.13 13.01 -18.09
N GLN A 141 11.55 13.92 -18.87
CA GLN A 141 10.61 14.94 -18.37
C GLN A 141 9.37 14.32 -17.73
N LEU A 142 8.77 13.30 -18.38
CA LEU A 142 7.62 12.59 -17.83
C LEU A 142 7.97 11.86 -16.53
N ARG A 143 9.18 11.31 -16.40
CA ARG A 143 9.64 10.67 -15.16
C ARG A 143 9.79 11.68 -14.02
N VAL A 144 10.42 12.83 -14.28
CA VAL A 144 10.56 13.90 -13.28
C VAL A 144 9.19 14.39 -12.82
N ARG A 145 8.28 14.65 -13.77
CA ARG A 145 6.91 15.06 -13.46
C ARG A 145 6.16 14.01 -12.64
N GLY A 146 6.26 12.73 -13.02
CA GLY A 146 5.61 11.64 -12.28
C GLY A 146 6.16 11.49 -10.86
N LEU A 147 7.45 11.73 -10.64
CA LEU A 147 8.04 11.75 -9.29
C LEU A 147 7.53 12.93 -8.45
N GLN A 148 7.39 14.11 -9.05
CA GLN A 148 6.83 15.28 -8.38
C GLN A 148 5.36 15.07 -7.99
N GLU A 149 4.53 14.60 -8.92
CA GLU A 149 3.12 14.28 -8.64
C GLU A 149 3.00 13.19 -7.55
N ALA A 150 3.87 12.19 -7.55
CA ALA A 150 3.90 11.16 -6.51
C ALA A 150 4.33 11.73 -5.14
N GLU A 151 5.27 12.66 -5.09
CA GLU A 151 5.69 13.34 -3.87
C GLU A 151 4.57 14.23 -3.31
N GLU A 152 3.89 14.99 -4.15
CA GLU A 152 2.72 15.81 -3.76
C GLU A 152 1.60 14.93 -3.17
N ILE A 153 1.29 13.79 -3.80
CA ILE A 153 0.30 12.83 -3.28
C ILE A 153 0.74 12.28 -1.92
N ARG A 154 2.02 11.95 -1.76
CA ARG A 154 2.57 11.43 -0.50
C ARG A 154 2.49 12.48 0.62
N GLU A 155 2.83 13.73 0.34
CA GLU A 155 2.75 14.83 1.29
C GLU A 155 1.30 15.10 1.70
N ALA A 156 0.37 15.14 0.74
CA ALA A 156 -1.06 15.28 1.02
C ALA A 156 -1.60 14.14 1.89
N ALA A 157 -1.23 12.89 1.60
CA ALA A 157 -1.61 11.74 2.40
C ALA A 157 -1.04 11.81 3.83
N HIS A 158 0.20 12.28 3.99
CA HIS A 158 0.81 12.45 5.30
C HIS A 158 0.10 13.54 6.13
N GLN A 159 -0.21 14.68 5.52
CA GLN A 159 -0.97 15.76 6.17
C GLN A 159 -2.37 15.29 6.59
N GLN A 160 -3.06 14.53 5.73
CA GLN A 160 -4.36 13.95 6.08
C GLN A 160 -4.26 12.98 7.26
N ALA A 161 -3.26 12.11 7.28
CA ALA A 161 -3.02 11.19 8.38
C ALA A 161 -2.70 11.91 9.69
N GLN A 162 -1.88 12.97 9.63
CA GLN A 162 -1.60 13.82 10.79
C GLN A 162 -2.88 14.49 11.32
N GLY A 163 -3.71 15.06 10.44
CA GLY A 163 -4.98 15.65 10.82
C GLY A 163 -5.93 14.65 11.49
N GLN A 164 -5.99 13.41 10.98
CA GLN A 164 -6.78 12.34 11.60
C GLN A 164 -6.24 11.94 12.98
N LEU A 165 -4.92 11.87 13.16
CA LEU A 165 -4.30 11.58 14.45
C LEU A 165 -4.55 12.70 15.47
N GLU A 166 -4.46 13.96 15.06
CA GLU A 166 -4.77 15.12 15.91
C GLU A 166 -6.25 15.12 16.32
N GLN A 167 -7.16 14.83 15.38
CA GLN A 167 -8.58 14.70 15.68
C GLN A 167 -8.85 13.56 16.67
N ALA A 168 -8.28 12.38 16.43
CA ALA A 168 -8.44 11.23 17.33
C ALA A 168 -7.88 11.54 18.73
N HIS A 169 -6.76 12.28 18.81
CA HIS A 169 -6.19 12.72 20.08
C HIS A 169 -7.12 13.69 20.80
N GLN A 170 -7.69 14.67 20.10
CA GLN A 170 -8.67 15.61 20.67
C GLN A 170 -9.93 14.90 21.15
N GLU A 171 -10.44 13.94 20.38
CA GLU A 171 -11.60 13.12 20.78
C GLU A 171 -11.29 12.29 22.02
N ALA A 172 -10.12 11.65 22.08
CA ALA A 172 -9.68 10.91 23.26
C ALA A 172 -9.55 11.81 24.49
N GLN A 173 -8.95 13.01 24.34
CA GLN A 173 -8.88 14.00 25.42
C GLN A 173 -10.28 14.45 25.87
N ALA A 174 -11.20 14.69 24.93
CA ALA A 174 -12.57 15.07 25.25
C ALA A 174 -13.32 13.96 26.00
N VAL A 175 -13.08 12.69 25.67
CA VAL A 175 -13.62 11.54 26.40
C VAL A 175 -13.04 11.48 27.82
N LEU A 176 -11.72 11.68 27.98
CA LEU A 176 -11.08 11.71 29.29
C LEU A 176 -11.62 12.85 30.18
N GLU A 177 -11.74 14.06 29.65
CA GLU A 177 -12.31 15.20 30.38
C GLU A 177 -13.79 14.99 30.72
N ARG A 178 -14.56 14.33 29.84
CA ARG A 178 -15.95 13.96 30.13
C ARG A 178 -16.07 12.87 31.19
N ALA A 179 -15.15 11.92 31.24
CA ALA A 179 -15.14 10.84 32.22
C ALA A 179 -14.62 11.28 33.59
N ARG A 180 -13.76 12.30 33.64
CA ARG A 180 -13.16 12.84 34.87
C ARG A 180 -14.16 13.13 36.00
N PRO A 181 -15.28 13.87 35.80
CA PRO A 181 -16.23 14.13 36.89
C PRO A 181 -16.89 12.85 37.42
N ALA A 182 -17.23 11.89 36.54
CA ALA A 182 -17.83 10.63 36.96
C ALA A 182 -16.85 9.77 37.79
N VAL A 183 -15.56 9.78 37.43
CA VAL A 183 -14.51 9.13 38.23
C VAL A 183 -14.34 9.79 39.60
N GLU A 184 -14.35 11.13 39.67
CA GLU A 184 -14.28 11.84 40.94
C GLU A 184 -15.53 11.65 41.81
N GLU A 185 -16.72 11.58 41.20
CA GLU A 185 -17.97 11.25 41.90
C GLU A 185 -17.93 9.82 42.47
N TRP A 186 -17.51 8.84 41.67
CA TRP A 186 -17.35 7.46 42.12
C TRP A 186 -16.33 7.35 43.27
N LYS A 187 -15.19 8.04 43.17
CA LYS A 187 -14.21 8.13 44.28
C LYS A 187 -14.83 8.72 45.54
N ALA A 188 -15.63 9.78 45.41
CA ALA A 188 -16.30 10.41 46.55
C ALA A 188 -17.33 9.47 47.19
N GLN A 189 -18.12 8.75 46.39
CA GLN A 189 -19.08 7.75 46.86
C GLN A 189 -18.38 6.59 47.59
N ALA A 190 -17.31 6.04 47.01
CA ALA A 190 -16.53 4.96 47.63
C ALA A 190 -15.91 5.39 48.97
N LEU A 191 -15.39 6.61 49.06
CA LEU A 191 -14.88 7.17 50.32
C LEU A 191 -15.98 7.36 51.36
N ALA A 192 -17.18 7.80 50.94
CA ALA A 192 -18.31 7.96 51.85
C ALA A 192 -18.78 6.61 52.41
N GLU A 193 -18.85 5.57 51.58
CA GLU A 193 -19.21 4.20 52.00
C GLU A 193 -18.19 3.62 52.99
N LEU A 194 -16.88 3.77 52.71
CA LEU A 194 -15.83 3.32 53.61
C LEU A 194 -15.87 4.05 54.96
N ASN A 195 -16.10 5.36 54.98
CA ASN A 195 -16.24 6.13 56.21
C ASN A 195 -17.47 5.69 57.02
N ALA A 196 -18.61 5.48 56.35
CA ALA A 196 -19.83 4.98 57.00
C ALA A 196 -19.59 3.60 57.65
N ARG A 197 -18.89 2.69 56.95
CA ARG A 197 -18.54 1.37 57.47
C ARG A 197 -17.57 1.45 58.66
N ALA A 198 -16.59 2.35 58.60
CA ALA A 198 -15.68 2.59 59.73
C ALA A 198 -16.43 3.13 60.96
N GLU A 199 -17.39 4.03 60.77
CA GLU A 199 -18.21 4.56 61.85
C GLU A 199 -19.09 3.49 62.47
N GLU A 200 -19.70 2.61 61.68
CA GLU A 200 -20.48 1.47 62.17
C GLU A 200 -19.64 0.54 63.06
N ILE A 201 -18.42 0.18 62.61
CA ILE A 201 -17.49 -0.64 63.39
C ILE A 201 -17.13 0.03 64.73
N LEU A 202 -16.89 1.35 64.72
CA LEU A 202 -16.59 2.10 65.94
C LEU A 202 -17.79 2.16 66.88
N GLN A 203 -18.99 2.42 66.37
CA GLN A 203 -20.22 2.43 67.18
C GLN A 203 -20.47 1.07 67.82
N ASP A 204 -20.27 -0.03 67.08
CA ASP A 204 -20.44 -1.38 67.61
C ASP A 204 -19.34 -1.77 68.61
N ALA A 205 -18.11 -1.29 68.43
CA ALA A 205 -17.05 -1.42 69.43
C ALA A 205 -17.40 -0.66 70.73
N VAL A 206 -17.94 0.56 70.63
CA VAL A 206 -18.39 1.35 71.78
C VAL A 206 -19.56 0.67 72.50
N LYS A 207 -20.56 0.17 71.75
CA LYS A 207 -21.69 -0.60 72.33
C LYS A 207 -21.18 -1.84 73.08
N ARG A 208 -20.26 -2.61 72.50
CA ARG A 208 -19.64 -3.78 73.14
C ARG A 208 -18.87 -3.40 74.39
N GLY A 209 -18.04 -2.36 74.34
CA GLY A 209 -17.32 -1.84 75.50
C GLY A 209 -18.25 -1.43 76.65
N ARG A 210 -19.38 -0.78 76.33
CA ARG A 210 -20.41 -0.43 77.32
C ARG A 210 -21.05 -1.65 77.95
N LEU A 211 -21.36 -2.68 77.17
CA LEU A 211 -21.90 -3.95 77.70
C LEU A 211 -20.90 -4.63 78.64
N ILE A 212 -19.62 -4.68 78.28
CA ILE A 212 -18.55 -5.22 79.14
C ILE A 212 -18.48 -4.48 80.47
N LEU A 213 -18.56 -3.13 80.44
CA LEU A 213 -18.57 -2.31 81.66
C LEU A 213 -19.79 -2.60 82.55
N VAL A 214 -20.99 -2.68 81.98
CA VAL A 214 -22.22 -2.99 82.73
C VAL A 214 -22.15 -4.40 83.34
N ASP A 215 -21.65 -5.38 82.59
CA ASP A 215 -21.46 -6.73 83.10
C ASP A 215 -20.41 -6.79 84.21
N ALA A 216 -19.33 -6.03 84.09
CA ALA A 216 -18.32 -5.92 85.13
C ALA A 216 -18.85 -5.24 86.39
N GLU A 217 -19.62 -4.17 86.27
CA GLU A 217 -20.32 -3.52 87.39
C GLU A 217 -21.28 -4.50 88.07
N ARG A 218 -22.06 -5.26 87.29
CA ARG A 218 -22.95 -6.29 87.83
C ARG A 218 -22.18 -7.38 88.58
N ARG A 219 -21.05 -7.83 88.05
CA ARG A 219 -20.17 -8.82 88.71
C ARG A 219 -19.53 -8.25 89.98
N ALA A 220 -19.07 -7.01 89.96
CA ALA A 220 -18.48 -6.33 91.11
C ALA A 220 -19.52 -6.14 92.24
N ASN A 221 -20.72 -5.68 91.90
CA ASN A 221 -21.82 -5.55 92.86
C ASN A 221 -22.23 -6.89 93.46
N LYS A 222 -22.31 -7.95 92.64
CA LYS A 222 -22.58 -9.30 93.12
C LYS A 222 -21.47 -9.79 94.06
N ALA A 223 -20.20 -9.62 93.70
CA ALA A 223 -19.08 -10.02 94.55
C ALA A 223 -19.06 -9.26 95.88
N ALA A 224 -19.36 -7.96 95.87
CA ALA A 224 -19.50 -7.16 97.08
C ALA A 224 -20.64 -7.68 97.98
N GLN A 225 -21.81 -7.99 97.40
CA GLN A 225 -22.93 -8.59 98.12
C GLN A 225 -22.55 -9.97 98.72
N ASP A 226 -21.91 -10.84 97.94
CA ASP A 226 -21.45 -12.16 98.41
C ASP A 226 -20.40 -12.04 99.54
N ILE A 227 -19.61 -10.96 99.60
CA ILE A 227 -18.69 -10.67 100.72
C ILE A 227 -19.47 -10.20 101.95
N LEU A 228 -20.45 -9.30 101.77
CA LEU A 228 -21.31 -8.81 102.86
C LEU A 228 -22.11 -9.95 103.49
N ASP A 229 -22.73 -10.81 102.68
CA ASP A 229 -23.50 -11.97 103.14
C ASP A 229 -22.59 -12.95 103.91
N ARG A 230 -21.37 -13.22 103.41
CA ARG A 230 -20.38 -14.03 104.13
C ARG A 230 -19.94 -13.40 105.45
N ALA A 231 -19.74 -12.09 105.50
CA ALA A 231 -19.37 -11.38 106.71
C ALA A 231 -20.51 -11.40 107.75
N HIS A 232 -21.76 -11.25 107.29
CA HIS A 232 -22.95 -11.39 108.12
C HIS A 232 -23.06 -12.79 108.73
N HIS A 233 -22.95 -13.84 107.92
CA HIS A 233 -22.95 -15.22 108.40
C HIS A 233 -21.79 -15.51 109.35
N ALA A 234 -20.58 -14.99 109.09
CA ALA A 234 -19.44 -15.14 110.01
C ALA A 234 -19.68 -14.43 111.36
N ALA A 235 -20.33 -13.27 111.35
CA ALA A 235 -20.71 -12.54 112.56
C ALA A 235 -21.81 -13.27 113.36
N GLU A 236 -22.80 -13.86 112.68
CA GLU A 236 -23.82 -14.73 113.28
C GLU A 236 -23.20 -15.99 113.90
N HIS A 237 -22.32 -16.67 113.18
CA HIS A 237 -21.57 -17.82 113.70
C HIS A 237 -20.72 -17.45 114.92
N ARG A 238 -20.08 -16.27 114.95
CA ARG A 238 -19.37 -15.78 116.15
C ARG A 238 -20.31 -15.46 117.31
N ARG A 239 -21.50 -14.91 117.07
CA ARG A 239 -22.51 -14.69 118.13
C ARG A 239 -23.00 -15.99 118.75
N MET A 240 -23.00 -17.10 118.01
CA MET A 240 -23.40 -18.42 118.51
C MET A 240 -22.24 -19.24 119.09
N ALA A 241 -20.99 -18.80 118.95
CA ALA A 241 -19.84 -19.42 119.61
C ALA A 241 -19.80 -18.99 121.09
N VAL A 242 -20.42 -19.78 121.96
CA VAL A 242 -20.30 -19.67 123.42
C VAL A 242 -18.82 -19.87 123.82
N PRO A 243 -18.22 -19.01 124.66
CA PRO A 243 -16.87 -19.22 125.15
C PRO A 243 -16.84 -20.47 126.03
N LEU A 244 -16.21 -21.54 125.55
CA LEU A 244 -15.83 -22.69 126.36
C LEU A 244 -14.38 -22.49 126.80
N ASP A 245 -14.22 -22.45 128.12
CA ASP A 245 -13.00 -22.53 128.92
C ASP A 245 -12.07 -21.30 128.95
N ALA A 246 -12.31 -20.48 129.98
CA ALA A 246 -11.32 -19.58 130.56
C ALA A 246 -10.31 -20.38 131.39
N ASP A 247 -9.03 -20.31 131.01
CA ASP A 247 -7.89 -20.77 131.80
C ASP A 247 -7.54 -19.69 132.85
N PRO A 248 -7.53 -20.01 134.16
CA PRO A 248 -7.36 -19.00 135.20
C PRO A 248 -5.90 -18.91 135.62
N LEU A 249 -5.12 -18.00 135.02
CA LEU A 249 -3.91 -17.40 135.63
C LEU A 249 -3.32 -16.34 134.67
N ALA A 250 -3.94 -15.17 134.62
CA ALA A 250 -3.35 -13.98 134.02
C ALA A 250 -3.61 -12.74 134.92
N PRO A 251 -2.61 -11.87 135.12
CA PRO A 251 -2.62 -10.81 136.13
C PRO A 251 -3.61 -9.67 135.81
N PRO A 252 -4.04 -8.93 136.85
CA PRO A 252 -5.01 -7.84 136.70
C PRO A 252 -4.31 -6.56 136.25
N GLY A 253 -4.79 -5.94 135.18
CA GLY A 253 -4.51 -4.54 134.90
C GLY A 253 -4.26 -4.18 133.45
N GLU A 254 -5.28 -4.25 132.61
CA GLU A 254 -5.50 -3.28 131.53
C GLU A 254 -6.90 -3.52 130.95
N THR A 255 -7.85 -2.63 131.27
CA THR A 255 -9.16 -2.61 130.62
C THR A 255 -8.97 -2.10 129.20
N VAL A 256 -8.61 -3.00 128.29
CA VAL A 256 -8.59 -2.73 126.85
C VAL A 256 -10.03 -2.63 126.38
N ASP A 257 -10.39 -1.45 125.87
CA ASP A 257 -11.70 -1.14 125.28
C ASP A 257 -11.97 -2.04 124.06
N MET A 258 -12.62 -3.19 124.29
CA MET A 258 -12.91 -4.21 123.28
C MET A 258 -14.07 -3.85 122.34
N GLY A 259 -14.72 -2.69 122.52
CA GLY A 259 -15.77 -2.18 121.64
C GLY A 259 -15.27 -1.67 120.29
N GLY A 260 -13.99 -1.23 120.21
CA GLY A 260 -13.40 -0.69 118.99
C GLY A 260 -13.08 -1.72 117.90
N TYR A 261 -12.74 -2.97 118.28
CA TYR A 261 -12.24 -3.97 117.33
C TYR A 261 -13.31 -4.55 116.39
N HIS A 262 -14.59 -4.53 116.80
CA HIS A 262 -15.69 -5.06 115.98
C HIS A 262 -16.13 -4.09 114.88
N MET A 263 -16.14 -2.78 115.14
CA MET A 263 -16.37 -1.77 114.09
C MET A 263 -15.19 -1.73 113.10
N ASP A 264 -13.98 -1.95 113.60
CA ASP A 264 -12.75 -1.94 112.80
C ASP A 264 -12.65 -3.19 111.88
N ALA A 265 -13.22 -4.33 112.28
CA ALA A 265 -13.31 -5.52 111.42
C ALA A 265 -14.34 -5.35 110.28
N ALA A 266 -15.52 -4.78 110.56
CA ALA A 266 -16.52 -4.50 109.53
C ALA A 266 -16.01 -3.43 108.53
N ALA A 267 -15.35 -2.39 109.04
CA ALA A 267 -14.70 -1.38 108.22
C ALA A 267 -13.61 -1.96 107.30
N ARG A 268 -12.78 -2.90 107.80
CA ARG A 268 -11.79 -3.62 106.98
C ARG A 268 -12.43 -4.46 105.88
N VAL A 269 -13.51 -5.19 106.17
CA VAL A 269 -14.20 -6.00 105.15
C VAL A 269 -14.85 -5.12 104.08
N LEU A 270 -15.50 -4.02 104.48
CA LEU A 270 -16.02 -3.01 103.55
C LEU A 270 -14.91 -2.40 102.69
N ALA A 271 -13.77 -2.06 103.28
CA ALA A 271 -12.62 -1.54 102.55
C ALA A 271 -12.05 -2.55 101.54
N ILE A 272 -11.98 -3.84 101.90
CA ILE A 272 -11.54 -4.91 100.99
C ILE A 272 -12.56 -5.11 99.86
N ALA A 273 -13.86 -5.12 100.16
CA ALA A 273 -14.91 -5.25 99.16
C ALA A 273 -14.91 -4.06 98.19
N GLN A 274 -14.78 -2.84 98.71
CA GLN A 274 -14.68 -1.62 97.91
C GLN A 274 -13.44 -1.65 97.01
N ASN A 275 -12.26 -1.98 97.55
CA ASN A 275 -11.03 -2.09 96.78
C ASN A 275 -11.11 -3.19 95.70
N THR A 276 -11.80 -4.31 95.99
CA THR A 276 -12.03 -5.38 95.02
C THR A 276 -12.95 -4.93 93.89
N ALA A 277 -14.04 -4.20 94.22
CA ALA A 277 -14.95 -3.63 93.25
C ALA A 277 -14.23 -2.59 92.38
N ASP A 278 -13.46 -1.68 92.99
CA ASP A 278 -12.69 -0.66 92.27
C ASP A 278 -11.63 -1.30 91.34
N THR A 279 -10.98 -2.38 91.79
CA THR A 279 -10.03 -3.14 90.97
C THR A 279 -10.71 -3.84 89.78
N ALA A 280 -11.91 -4.41 89.99
CA ALA A 280 -12.69 -5.05 88.93
C ALA A 280 -13.20 -4.03 87.90
N ILE A 281 -13.68 -2.87 88.35
CA ILE A 281 -14.09 -1.76 87.50
C ILE A 281 -12.89 -1.23 86.70
N ALA A 282 -11.73 -1.06 87.34
CA ALA A 282 -10.51 -0.62 86.67
C ALA A 282 -9.99 -1.63 85.65
N ALA A 283 -10.15 -2.94 85.89
CA ALA A 283 -9.83 -3.98 84.92
C ALA A 283 -10.77 -3.95 83.71
N ALA A 284 -12.08 -3.83 83.95
CA ALA A 284 -13.07 -3.74 82.89
C ALA A 284 -12.94 -2.46 82.04
N ARG A 285 -12.58 -1.32 82.67
CA ARG A 285 -12.24 -0.09 81.94
C ARG A 285 -11.06 -0.30 81.01
N ARG A 286 -9.99 -0.94 81.48
CA ARG A 286 -8.82 -1.26 80.64
C ARG A 286 -9.20 -2.19 79.48
N GLU A 287 -10.03 -3.20 79.71
CA GLU A 287 -10.50 -4.11 78.66
C GLU A 287 -11.39 -3.39 77.62
N ALA A 288 -12.28 -2.51 78.06
CA ALA A 288 -13.09 -1.68 77.18
C ALA A 288 -12.21 -0.72 76.35
N GLU A 289 -11.22 -0.07 76.96
CA GLU A 289 -10.25 0.80 76.27
C GLU A 289 -9.42 0.01 75.24
N LEU A 290 -9.00 -1.21 75.57
CA LEU A 290 -8.29 -2.09 74.63
C LEU A 290 -9.19 -2.45 73.43
N THR A 291 -10.45 -2.77 73.66
CA THR A 291 -11.40 -3.09 72.58
C THR A 291 -11.62 -1.90 71.65
N VAL A 292 -11.78 -0.69 72.21
CA VAL A 292 -11.93 0.55 71.44
C VAL A 292 -10.66 0.89 70.67
N SER A 293 -9.48 0.75 71.29
CA SER A 293 -8.20 1.02 70.62
C SER A 293 -7.91 0.02 69.49
N GLN A 294 -8.19 -1.27 69.68
CA GLN A 294 -8.08 -2.28 68.61
C GLN A 294 -9.03 -1.97 67.44
N ALA A 295 -10.28 -1.63 67.72
CA ALA A 295 -11.23 -1.25 66.68
C ALA A 295 -10.78 0.01 65.92
N ARG A 296 -10.17 0.99 66.62
CA ARG A 296 -9.59 2.19 66.00
C ARG A 296 -8.42 1.85 65.08
N THR A 297 -7.52 0.98 65.51
CA THR A 297 -6.39 0.54 64.67
C THR A 297 -6.87 -0.20 63.44
N GLU A 298 -7.86 -1.09 63.56
CA GLU A 298 -8.40 -1.81 62.42
C GLU A 298 -9.14 -0.88 61.44
N ALA A 299 -9.91 0.10 61.94
CA ALA A 299 -10.52 1.13 61.11
C ALA A 299 -9.48 1.93 60.33
N LEU A 300 -8.37 2.33 60.97
CA LEU A 300 -7.26 3.01 60.31
C LEU A 300 -6.57 2.13 59.26
N ARG A 301 -6.39 0.84 59.55
CA ARG A 301 -5.82 -0.14 58.61
C ARG A 301 -6.67 -0.24 57.34
N ILE A 302 -7.99 -0.35 57.47
CA ILE A 302 -8.93 -0.39 56.34
C ILE A 302 -8.84 0.90 55.51
N LEU A 303 -8.77 2.06 56.17
CA LEU A 303 -8.62 3.35 55.48
C LEU A 303 -7.28 3.47 54.75
N GLU A 304 -6.20 2.96 55.33
CA GLU A 304 -4.86 2.97 54.71
C GLU A 304 -4.78 1.99 53.54
N GLU A 305 -5.33 0.79 53.68
CA GLU A 305 -5.45 -0.20 52.60
C GLU A 305 -6.28 0.37 51.44
N ALA A 306 -7.40 1.03 51.73
CA ALA A 306 -8.21 1.72 50.73
C ALA A 306 -7.45 2.86 50.03
N ARG A 307 -6.65 3.63 50.76
CA ARG A 307 -5.81 4.69 50.21
C ARG A 307 -4.72 4.13 49.30
N LEU A 308 -4.08 3.02 49.69
CA LEU A 308 -3.09 2.33 48.87
C LEU A 308 -3.71 1.71 47.62
N THR A 309 -4.93 1.16 47.68
CA THR A 309 -5.65 0.74 46.47
C THR A 309 -6.01 1.92 45.57
N ARG A 310 -6.35 3.08 46.14
CA ARG A 310 -6.60 4.31 45.36
C ARG A 310 -5.35 4.78 44.62
N ASP A 311 -4.18 4.74 45.27
CA ASP A 311 -2.93 5.23 44.68
C ASP A 311 -2.27 4.19 43.75
N SER A 312 -2.51 2.89 43.99
CA SER A 312 -1.99 1.79 43.15
C SER A 312 -2.88 1.44 41.96
N THR A 313 -4.17 1.80 42.00
CA THR A 313 -5.04 1.79 40.82
C THR A 313 -4.69 3.00 39.93
N THR A 314 -3.46 3.02 39.45
CA THR A 314 -3.15 3.62 38.15
C THR A 314 -4.17 3.05 37.18
N PRO A 315 -4.89 3.86 36.39
CA PRO A 315 -5.89 3.33 35.48
C PRO A 315 -5.17 2.34 34.55
N ILE A 316 -5.43 1.05 34.74
CA ILE A 316 -5.26 0.04 33.71
C ILE A 316 -6.34 0.34 32.67
N VAL A 317 -6.21 1.49 32.01
CA VAL A 317 -6.92 1.83 30.78
C VAL A 317 -5.96 1.42 29.69
N LEU A 318 -5.98 0.12 29.42
CA LEU A 318 -5.62 -0.49 28.14
C LEU A 318 -6.20 -1.91 28.07
N ALA A 319 -7.39 -2.13 28.64
CA ALA A 319 -8.28 -3.16 28.12
C ALA A 319 -9.06 -2.52 26.96
N LEU A 320 -8.40 -2.46 25.80
CA LEU A 320 -9.09 -2.30 24.53
C LEU A 320 -10.27 -3.29 24.51
N PRO A 321 -11.48 -2.91 24.08
CA PRO A 321 -12.49 -3.92 23.77
C PRO A 321 -11.87 -4.90 22.75
N PRO A 322 -12.15 -6.21 22.84
CA PRO A 322 -11.76 -7.14 21.77
C PRO A 322 -12.31 -6.57 20.47
N GLN A 323 -11.42 -6.25 19.53
CA GLN A 323 -11.82 -5.85 18.19
C GLN A 323 -12.72 -6.96 17.68
N ALA A 324 -13.98 -6.62 17.41
CA ALA A 324 -14.84 -7.45 16.60
C ALA A 324 -14.09 -7.69 15.30
N ASP A 325 -13.98 -8.96 14.97
CA ASP A 325 -13.52 -9.52 13.72
C ASP A 325 -13.88 -8.62 12.53
N ASP A 326 -12.91 -7.84 12.06
CA ASP A 326 -12.97 -7.25 10.73
C ASP A 326 -11.97 -8.04 9.88
N GLU A 327 -12.53 -8.70 8.90
CA GLU A 327 -11.93 -9.75 8.08
C GLU A 327 -10.61 -9.27 7.47
N ALA A 328 -9.51 -9.88 7.88
CA ALA A 328 -8.30 -9.89 7.08
C ALA A 328 -8.62 -10.55 5.73
N PRO A 329 -8.31 -9.93 4.58
CA PRO A 329 -8.45 -10.57 3.29
C PRO A 329 -7.43 -11.72 3.19
N GLY A 330 -7.98 -12.94 3.13
CA GLY A 330 -7.39 -14.16 2.58
C GLY A 330 -5.86 -14.25 2.52
N THR A 331 -5.28 -14.92 3.51
CA THR A 331 -4.01 -15.63 3.34
C THR A 331 -4.21 -16.67 2.23
N ALA A 332 -3.62 -16.41 1.07
CA ALA A 332 -3.56 -17.35 -0.04
C ALA A 332 -2.74 -18.59 0.37
N PRO A 333 -3.16 -19.81 -0.02
CA PRO A 333 -2.42 -21.03 0.29
C PRO A 333 -1.11 -21.10 -0.51
N ALA A 334 -0.04 -21.48 0.19
CA ALA A 334 1.34 -21.57 -0.29
C ALA A 334 1.64 -22.82 -1.16
N ASP A 335 0.69 -23.28 -1.97
CA ASP A 335 0.88 -24.47 -2.85
C ASP A 335 0.15 -24.29 -4.19
N ALA A 336 0.59 -23.31 -4.97
CA ALA A 336 0.18 -23.18 -6.36
C ALA A 336 1.41 -23.23 -7.28
N ASP A 337 1.38 -24.21 -8.18
CA ASP A 337 2.27 -24.42 -9.31
C ASP A 337 2.76 -23.12 -9.99
N PRO A 338 3.99 -23.11 -10.54
CA PRO A 338 4.46 -21.98 -11.33
C PRO A 338 3.52 -21.75 -12.55
N PRO A 339 3.16 -20.50 -12.85
CA PRO A 339 2.24 -20.22 -13.94
C PRO A 339 2.89 -20.60 -15.26
N ARG A 340 2.28 -21.58 -15.94
CA ARG A 340 2.49 -21.80 -17.37
C ARG A 340 2.10 -20.53 -18.12
N GLU A 341 2.95 -20.16 -19.06
CA GLU A 341 2.77 -19.17 -20.11
C GLU A 341 1.31 -19.11 -20.61
N GLY A 342 0.62 -18.00 -20.37
CA GLY A 342 -0.76 -17.84 -20.85
C GLY A 342 -1.38 -16.45 -20.67
N ALA A 343 -0.82 -15.57 -19.84
CA ALA A 343 -1.43 -14.29 -19.52
C ALA A 343 -1.03 -13.10 -20.43
N PHE A 344 -0.33 -13.34 -21.55
CA PHE A 344 0.07 -12.26 -22.47
C PHE A 344 -0.99 -11.87 -23.54
N ASN A 345 -2.19 -12.46 -23.51
CA ASN A 345 -3.20 -12.24 -24.57
C ASN A 345 -4.46 -11.45 -24.18
N ARG A 346 -4.56 -10.84 -22.98
CA ARG A 346 -5.77 -10.05 -22.61
C ARG A 346 -5.64 -8.53 -22.64
N LEU A 347 -4.48 -7.97 -22.99
CA LEU A 347 -4.32 -6.52 -23.19
C LEU A 347 -4.43 -6.09 -24.66
N ARG A 348 -4.86 -6.98 -25.57
CA ARG A 348 -5.03 -6.66 -26.99
C ARG A 348 -6.49 -6.48 -27.46
N GLU A 349 -7.48 -6.68 -26.58
CA GLU A 349 -8.91 -6.59 -26.95
C GLU A 349 -9.60 -5.24 -26.64
N VAL A 350 -8.91 -4.27 -26.01
CA VAL A 350 -9.50 -2.94 -25.76
C VAL A 350 -9.30 -1.95 -26.93
N SER A 351 -8.59 -2.35 -28.00
CA SER A 351 -8.26 -1.47 -29.13
C SER A 351 -9.13 -1.65 -30.39
N ASN A 352 -10.30 -2.29 -30.31
CA ASN A 352 -11.23 -2.47 -31.44
C ASN A 352 -12.64 -1.92 -31.14
N GLN A 353 -12.73 -0.69 -30.61
CA GLN A 353 -13.99 0.06 -30.68
C GLN A 353 -14.07 0.81 -32.02
N PRO A 354 -15.16 0.67 -32.81
CA PRO A 354 -15.38 1.49 -33.98
C PRO A 354 -15.59 2.96 -33.57
N PRO A 355 -15.16 3.93 -34.39
CA PRO A 355 -15.30 5.34 -34.07
C PRO A 355 -16.77 5.74 -33.94
N LEU A 356 -17.11 6.40 -32.83
CA LEU A 356 -18.42 7.02 -32.62
C LEU A 356 -18.69 8.06 -33.71
N PRO A 357 -19.94 8.18 -34.21
CA PRO A 357 -20.28 9.22 -35.17
C PRO A 357 -20.14 10.59 -34.49
N LEU A 358 -19.32 11.44 -35.10
CA LEU A 358 -19.16 12.84 -34.72
C LEU A 358 -20.55 13.53 -34.78
N GLY A 359 -21.08 13.84 -33.60
CA GLY A 359 -22.26 14.68 -33.44
C GLY A 359 -22.01 16.04 -34.07
N GLY A 360 -22.86 16.39 -35.04
CA GLY A 360 -22.84 17.67 -35.70
C GLY A 360 -23.01 18.82 -34.71
N THR A 361 -22.08 19.76 -34.77
CA THR A 361 -22.19 21.10 -34.22
C THR A 361 -23.36 21.82 -34.89
N GLN A 362 -24.52 21.86 -34.22
CA GLN A 362 -25.54 22.85 -34.54
C GLN A 362 -25.08 24.20 -33.97
N ALA A 363 -24.70 25.09 -34.88
CA ALA A 363 -24.49 26.50 -34.61
C ALA A 363 -25.85 27.15 -34.31
N ALA A 364 -26.07 27.54 -33.05
CA ALA A 364 -27.14 28.44 -32.68
C ALA A 364 -26.70 29.88 -32.99
N THR A 365 -27.08 30.38 -34.16
CA THR A 365 -27.06 31.81 -34.48
C THR A 365 -28.13 32.50 -33.64
N SER A 366 -27.71 33.19 -32.59
CA SER A 366 -28.57 34.17 -31.90
C SER A 366 -28.60 35.43 -32.74
N GLN A 367 -29.74 35.67 -33.39
CA GLN A 367 -30.04 36.88 -34.15
C GLN A 367 -30.81 37.84 -33.24
N SER A 368 -30.27 39.05 -33.07
CA SER A 368 -30.95 40.20 -32.49
C SER A 368 -32.26 40.52 -33.22
N GLN A 369 -33.31 40.78 -32.44
CA GLN A 369 -34.22 41.90 -32.64
C GLN A 369 -34.55 42.53 -31.29
#